data_AF-A0AAN7J8X2-F1
#
_entry.id   AF-A0AAN7J8X2-F1
#
_cell.length_a   1.000
_cell.length_b   1.000
_cell.length_c   1.000
_cell.angle_alpha   90.00
_cell.angle_beta   90.00
_cell.angle_gamma   90.00
#
_symmetry.space_group_name_H-M   'P 1'
#
loop_
_entity.id
_entity.type
_entity.pdbx_description
1 polymer ?
#
loop_
_entity_poly.entity_id
_entity_poly.type
_entity_poly.pdbx_seq_one_letter_code
_entity_poly.pdbx_strand_id
1 'polypeptide(L)'
;MAILSDYEEDQQHQQSSSSSSSSSSKKDIILAEKEPEATAKKPEDEEEEKQQKENKLVPNKDNGLDMENYSWGQSLQEVTVNVPVPQGTKSSLLLCDIKTNSLKVGLKGQPPIIDGELYNPVKVDDCIWSLEDKKMINILICKRDQSEWWKSLLKGDPEIDTQKAEPEPSKLSDLDSETRSAVEKMMFDQRQKQMGLPTSDEIQKQELMKQFMAQNPNMKFPPGAQFM
;
A
#
# COMPACT_ATOMS: atom_id res chain seq x y z
N MET A 1 14.22 27.42 -47.37
CA MET A 1 14.53 28.84 -47.09
C MET A 1 13.82 29.12 -45.77
N ALA A 2 14.53 29.33 -44.65
CA ALA A 2 15.22 30.57 -44.30
C ALA A 2 14.22 31.74 -44.32
N ILE A 3 14.03 32.50 -43.22
CA ILE A 3 15.08 33.20 -42.46
C ILE A 3 15.00 32.95 -40.92
N LEU A 4 16.17 32.93 -40.28
CA LEU A 4 16.51 33.07 -38.84
C LEU A 4 17.16 34.47 -38.67
N SER A 5 17.20 35.17 -37.53
CA SER A 5 16.92 34.90 -36.11
C SER A 5 16.74 36.24 -35.35
N ASP A 6 17.05 36.27 -34.05
CA ASP A 6 17.28 37.46 -33.20
C ASP A 6 16.00 38.23 -32.81
N TYR A 7 15.84 38.89 -31.66
CA TYR A 7 16.61 39.00 -30.41
C TYR A 7 15.57 39.18 -29.26
N GLU A 8 15.80 39.28 -27.94
CA GLU A 8 16.95 39.62 -27.07
C GLU A 8 16.94 38.73 -25.79
N GLU A 9 17.97 38.79 -24.95
CA GLU A 9 17.93 38.46 -23.50
C GLU A 9 18.18 39.76 -22.71
N ASP A 10 17.68 39.87 -21.47
CA ASP A 10 18.00 41.03 -20.61
C ASP A 10 18.34 40.58 -19.17
N GLN A 11 19.40 41.16 -18.57
CA GLN A 11 19.97 40.70 -17.30
C GLN A 11 20.47 41.81 -16.37
N GLN A 12 20.09 41.68 -15.08
CA GLN A 12 20.73 42.22 -13.88
C GLN A 12 20.97 43.74 -13.72
N HIS A 13 20.58 44.26 -12.55
CA HIS A 13 21.41 44.91 -11.52
C HIS A 13 20.63 44.74 -10.19
N GLN A 14 21.17 44.38 -9.01
CA GLN A 14 22.27 44.93 -8.19
C GLN A 14 21.99 46.38 -7.71
N GLN A 15 22.14 46.78 -6.44
CA GLN A 15 22.76 46.16 -5.25
C GLN A 15 22.32 46.87 -3.92
N SER A 16 22.87 46.48 -2.75
CA SER A 16 22.89 47.21 -1.45
C SER A 16 21.59 47.27 -0.58
N SER A 17 21.61 47.40 0.77
CA SER A 17 22.62 47.05 1.81
C SER A 17 22.09 47.13 3.26
N SER A 18 22.62 46.28 4.15
CA SER A 18 22.95 46.50 5.59
C SER A 18 21.91 46.98 6.65
N SER A 19 21.72 46.12 7.67
CA SER A 19 21.81 46.39 9.13
C SER A 19 20.79 47.26 9.91
N SER A 20 19.98 46.55 10.72
CA SER A 20 19.76 46.71 12.18
C SER A 20 19.17 47.99 12.85
N SER A 21 18.09 47.77 13.62
CA SER A 21 17.70 48.45 14.89
C SER A 21 17.21 49.92 14.83
N SER A 22 16.37 50.44 15.73
CA SER A 22 15.37 49.87 16.67
C SER A 22 14.46 51.00 17.23
N SER A 23 13.49 50.66 18.12
CA SER A 23 12.61 51.59 18.88
C SER A 23 11.49 52.30 18.08
N SER A 24 10.31 52.62 18.63
CA SER A 24 9.62 52.17 19.86
C SER A 24 8.14 52.61 19.88
N SER A 25 7.24 51.73 20.36
CA SER A 25 6.24 51.95 21.45
C SER A 25 5.21 50.80 21.47
N LYS A 26 4.98 50.07 22.58
CA LYS A 26 3.95 50.36 23.62
C LYS A 26 2.58 50.69 22.99
N LYS A 27 1.49 49.95 23.17
CA LYS A 27 0.99 49.12 24.30
C LYS A 27 0.30 47.83 23.76
N ASP A 28 -0.04 46.77 24.50
CA ASP A 28 0.12 46.34 25.92
C ASP A 28 0.01 44.78 25.97
N ILE A 29 -0.25 44.15 27.13
CA ILE A 29 -0.41 42.68 27.29
C ILE A 29 -1.70 42.33 28.06
N ILE A 30 -2.46 41.35 27.56
CA ILE A 30 -3.40 40.51 28.33
C ILE A 30 -3.19 39.05 27.89
N LEU A 31 -3.01 38.12 28.83
CA LEU A 31 -2.95 36.68 28.52
C LEU A 31 -4.37 36.12 28.44
N ALA A 32 -4.61 35.33 27.39
CA ALA A 32 -5.67 34.33 27.35
C ALA A 32 -5.13 33.14 26.55
N GLU A 33 -4.94 32.00 27.22
CA GLU A 33 -4.59 30.75 26.55
C GLU A 33 -5.79 30.28 25.72
N LYS A 34 -5.58 29.88 24.47
CA LYS A 34 -6.59 29.21 23.65
C LYS A 34 -6.01 27.90 23.13
N GLU A 35 -6.65 26.80 23.53
CA GLU A 35 -6.31 25.44 23.11
C GLU A 35 -6.47 25.24 21.59
N PRO A 36 -5.82 24.23 20.99
CA PRO A 36 -6.02 23.88 19.59
C PRO A 36 -7.49 23.54 19.34
N GLU A 37 -8.07 24.16 18.32
CA GLU A 37 -9.49 24.10 18.00
C GLU A 37 -9.85 22.74 17.40
N ALA A 38 -10.23 21.79 18.27
CA ALA A 38 -10.54 20.42 17.88
C ALA A 38 -11.77 20.37 16.97
N THR A 39 -11.57 20.03 15.70
CA THR A 39 -12.64 19.76 14.74
C THR A 39 -13.50 18.61 15.26
N ALA A 40 -14.72 18.91 15.70
CA ALA A 40 -15.57 17.93 16.37
C ALA A 40 -15.99 16.80 15.41
N LYS A 41 -15.37 15.63 15.56
CA LYS A 41 -16.01 14.36 15.15
C LYS A 41 -17.35 14.25 15.86
N LYS A 42 -18.35 13.71 15.18
CA LYS A 42 -19.62 13.34 15.82
C LYS A 42 -19.38 12.16 16.77
N PRO A 43 -20.05 12.08 17.93
CA PRO A 43 -19.98 10.90 18.80
C PRO A 43 -20.55 9.65 18.12
N GLU A 44 -21.44 9.82 17.13
CA GLU A 44 -22.06 8.74 16.35
C GLU A 44 -21.02 7.86 15.63
N ASP A 45 -20.05 8.45 14.91
CA ASP A 45 -18.98 7.71 14.21
C ASP A 45 -18.13 6.87 15.19
N GLU A 46 -17.86 7.42 16.37
CA GLU A 46 -16.98 6.81 17.36
C GLU A 46 -17.64 5.73 18.22
N GLU A 47 -18.97 5.68 18.31
CA GLU A 47 -19.70 4.57 18.92
C GLU A 47 -19.97 3.45 17.91
N GLU A 48 -20.25 3.79 16.64
CA GLU A 48 -20.30 2.80 15.55
C GLU A 48 -18.94 2.12 15.33
N GLU A 49 -17.81 2.86 15.28
CA GLU A 49 -16.46 2.28 15.18
C GLU A 49 -16.12 1.34 16.37
N LYS A 50 -16.71 1.57 17.55
CA LYS A 50 -16.48 0.74 18.75
C LYS A 50 -17.36 -0.51 18.74
N GLN A 51 -18.62 -0.43 18.32
CA GLN A 51 -19.52 -1.58 18.25
C GLN A 51 -19.24 -2.48 17.02
N GLN A 52 -18.82 -1.92 15.88
CA GLN A 52 -18.44 -2.69 14.69
C GLN A 52 -17.17 -3.54 14.92
N LYS A 53 -16.28 -3.17 15.85
CA LYS A 53 -15.00 -3.86 16.10
C LYS A 53 -15.15 -5.32 16.55
N GLU A 54 -16.28 -5.71 17.12
CA GLU A 54 -16.50 -7.10 17.57
C GLU A 54 -17.03 -8.06 16.49
N ASN A 55 -17.42 -7.55 15.30
CA ASN A 55 -18.05 -8.35 14.24
C ASN A 55 -17.35 -8.30 12.86
N LYS A 56 -16.14 -7.71 12.75
CA LYS A 56 -15.40 -7.74 11.47
C LYS A 56 -14.77 -9.09 11.22
N LEU A 57 -15.03 -9.63 10.03
CA LEU A 57 -14.60 -10.96 9.61
C LEU A 57 -13.08 -11.02 9.39
N VAL A 58 -12.48 -12.18 9.59
CA VAL A 58 -11.07 -12.40 9.20
C VAL A 58 -11.00 -12.51 7.68
N PRO A 59 -10.10 -11.79 6.99
CA PRO A 59 -9.94 -11.91 5.54
C PRO A 59 -9.59 -13.35 5.11
N ASN A 60 -9.94 -13.70 3.86
CA ASN A 60 -9.36 -14.89 3.21
C ASN A 60 -7.89 -14.64 2.82
N LYS A 61 -7.23 -15.65 2.25
CA LYS A 61 -5.80 -15.58 1.85
C LYS A 61 -5.50 -14.48 0.83
N ASP A 62 -6.51 -14.07 0.09
CA ASP A 62 -6.41 -13.06 -0.97
C ASP A 62 -6.89 -11.68 -0.45
N ASN A 63 -6.92 -11.45 0.88
CA ASN A 63 -7.34 -10.21 1.54
C ASN A 63 -8.80 -9.76 1.28
N GLY A 64 -9.67 -10.65 0.82
CA GLY A 64 -11.10 -10.43 0.64
C GLY A 64 -11.93 -11.40 1.50
N LEU A 65 -13.02 -11.92 0.95
CA LEU A 65 -13.91 -12.84 1.66
C LEU A 65 -14.47 -13.93 0.72
N ASP A 66 -14.64 -15.13 1.27
CA ASP A 66 -15.33 -16.24 0.63
C ASP A 66 -16.82 -16.21 1.02
N MET A 67 -17.72 -16.05 0.04
CA MET A 67 -19.17 -16.09 0.23
C MET A 67 -19.79 -17.38 -0.37
N GLU A 68 -21.08 -17.60 -0.14
CA GLU A 68 -21.79 -18.81 -0.60
C GLU A 68 -21.76 -19.00 -2.12
N ASN A 69 -21.89 -17.91 -2.89
CA ASN A 69 -22.07 -17.97 -4.35
C ASN A 69 -20.92 -17.35 -5.17
N TYR A 70 -19.92 -16.76 -4.49
CA TYR A 70 -18.70 -16.21 -5.09
C TYR A 70 -17.63 -16.01 -4.01
N SER A 71 -16.36 -15.87 -4.39
CA SER A 71 -15.33 -15.32 -3.52
C SER A 71 -14.70 -14.08 -4.13
N TRP A 72 -14.09 -13.24 -3.29
CA TRP A 72 -13.29 -12.11 -3.75
C TRP A 72 -12.00 -11.99 -2.95
N GLY A 73 -11.01 -11.35 -3.57
CA GLY A 73 -9.72 -10.97 -3.02
C GLY A 73 -9.31 -9.60 -3.56
N GLN A 74 -8.21 -9.04 -3.06
CA GLN A 74 -7.73 -7.71 -3.44
C GLN A 74 -6.24 -7.52 -3.17
N SER A 75 -5.65 -6.60 -3.93
CA SER A 75 -4.42 -5.89 -3.58
C SER A 75 -4.77 -4.45 -3.18
N LEU A 76 -3.77 -3.60 -2.94
CA LEU A 76 -4.01 -2.15 -2.83
C LEU A 76 -4.54 -1.54 -4.15
N GLN A 77 -4.24 -2.14 -5.31
CA GLN A 77 -4.53 -1.57 -6.63
C GLN A 77 -5.81 -2.12 -7.28
N GLU A 78 -6.16 -3.38 -6.97
CA GLU A 78 -7.14 -4.16 -7.72
C GLU A 78 -8.00 -5.04 -6.79
N VAL A 79 -9.17 -5.48 -7.27
CA VAL A 79 -10.05 -6.46 -6.63
C VAL A 79 -10.31 -7.59 -7.64
N THR A 80 -10.10 -8.83 -7.20
CA THR A 80 -10.36 -10.05 -8.00
C THR A 80 -11.62 -10.72 -7.49
N VAL A 81 -12.60 -10.98 -8.36
CA VAL A 81 -13.86 -11.66 -8.01
C VAL A 81 -14.01 -12.94 -8.81
N ASN A 82 -14.27 -14.06 -8.12
CA ASN A 82 -14.40 -15.39 -8.69
C ASN A 82 -15.82 -15.91 -8.48
N VAL A 83 -16.59 -16.05 -9.56
CA VAL A 83 -18.00 -16.47 -9.53
C VAL A 83 -18.16 -17.85 -10.20
N PRO A 84 -18.36 -18.94 -9.44
CA PRO A 84 -18.67 -20.25 -10.00
C PRO A 84 -19.94 -20.23 -10.88
N VAL A 85 -19.91 -20.95 -12.00
CA VAL A 85 -21.06 -21.12 -12.91
C VAL A 85 -21.19 -22.58 -13.37
N PRO A 86 -22.39 -23.04 -13.79
CA PRO A 86 -22.59 -24.41 -14.24
C PRO A 86 -21.61 -24.84 -15.33
N GLN A 87 -21.04 -26.04 -15.21
CA GLN A 87 -20.01 -26.53 -16.12
C GLN A 87 -20.49 -26.57 -17.57
N GLY A 88 -19.69 -26.02 -18.48
CA GLY A 88 -20.03 -25.91 -19.90
C GLY A 88 -20.78 -24.61 -20.27
N THR A 89 -20.93 -23.68 -19.32
CA THR A 89 -21.45 -22.32 -19.58
C THR A 89 -20.70 -21.65 -20.73
N LYS A 90 -21.43 -20.90 -21.56
CA LYS A 90 -20.88 -20.13 -22.68
C LYS A 90 -20.85 -18.66 -22.31
N SER A 91 -19.79 -17.93 -22.69
CA SER A 91 -19.66 -16.49 -22.46
C SER A 91 -20.84 -15.68 -23.03
N SER A 92 -21.45 -16.13 -24.12
CA SER A 92 -22.66 -15.54 -24.69
C SER A 92 -23.87 -15.52 -23.74
N LEU A 93 -23.94 -16.47 -22.79
CA LEU A 93 -24.99 -16.59 -21.76
C LEU A 93 -24.68 -15.79 -20.49
N LEU A 94 -23.46 -15.27 -20.34
CA LEU A 94 -23.09 -14.47 -19.17
C LEU A 94 -23.61 -13.04 -19.27
N LEU A 95 -23.98 -12.48 -18.13
CA LEU A 95 -24.12 -11.05 -17.90
C LEU A 95 -22.97 -10.65 -16.97
N CYS A 96 -22.08 -9.78 -17.45
CA CYS A 96 -21.07 -9.11 -16.65
C CYS A 96 -21.08 -7.64 -17.07
N ASP A 97 -21.50 -6.77 -16.17
CA ASP A 97 -21.73 -5.34 -16.40
C ASP A 97 -21.09 -4.59 -15.22
N ILE A 98 -19.94 -3.98 -15.53
CA ILE A 98 -19.07 -3.27 -14.60
C ILE A 98 -19.21 -1.77 -14.89
N LYS A 99 -19.58 -0.99 -13.87
CA LYS A 99 -19.64 0.47 -13.94
C LYS A 99 -18.86 1.09 -12.79
N THR A 100 -18.60 2.39 -12.91
CA THR A 100 -17.79 3.18 -11.98
C THR A 100 -18.06 2.92 -10.50
N ASN A 101 -19.33 2.71 -10.11
CA ASN A 101 -19.73 2.41 -8.74
C ASN A 101 -20.59 1.12 -8.63
N SER A 102 -20.72 0.27 -9.65
CA SER A 102 -21.61 -0.91 -9.55
C SER A 102 -21.16 -2.12 -10.34
N LEU A 103 -21.48 -3.29 -9.80
CA LEU A 103 -21.12 -4.59 -10.37
C LEU A 103 -22.36 -5.46 -10.50
N LYS A 104 -22.57 -6.00 -11.71
CA LYS A 104 -23.66 -6.91 -12.03
C LYS A 104 -23.14 -8.15 -12.75
N VAL A 105 -23.28 -9.32 -12.12
CA VAL A 105 -22.73 -10.60 -12.60
C VAL A 105 -23.78 -11.70 -12.49
N GLY A 106 -23.94 -12.52 -13.53
CA GLY A 106 -24.81 -13.69 -13.48
C GLY A 106 -25.08 -14.34 -14.84
N LEU A 107 -26.13 -15.16 -14.91
CA LEU A 107 -26.60 -15.79 -16.15
C LEU A 107 -27.77 -14.97 -16.75
N LYS A 108 -27.72 -14.72 -18.06
CA LYS A 108 -28.79 -14.01 -18.78
C LYS A 108 -30.11 -14.78 -18.65
N GLY A 109 -31.15 -14.09 -18.16
CA GLY A 109 -32.48 -14.67 -17.94
C GLY A 109 -32.67 -15.38 -16.59
N GLN A 110 -31.68 -15.33 -15.70
CA GLN A 110 -31.80 -15.74 -14.30
C GLN A 110 -31.57 -14.52 -13.38
N PRO A 111 -31.87 -14.62 -12.07
CA PRO A 111 -31.40 -13.65 -11.10
C PRO A 111 -29.87 -13.48 -11.18
N PRO A 112 -29.34 -12.26 -11.03
CA PRO A 112 -27.90 -12.06 -10.92
C PRO A 112 -27.36 -12.68 -9.63
N ILE A 113 -26.11 -13.15 -9.68
CA ILE A 113 -25.36 -13.67 -8.52
C ILE A 113 -24.76 -12.52 -7.71
N ILE A 114 -24.39 -11.43 -8.39
CA ILE A 114 -23.92 -10.17 -7.81
C ILE A 114 -24.70 -9.03 -8.46
N ASP A 115 -25.32 -8.17 -7.67
CA ASP A 115 -26.06 -6.97 -8.13
C ASP A 115 -26.08 -5.90 -7.04
N GLY A 116 -25.16 -4.93 -7.11
CA GLY A 116 -25.11 -3.87 -6.10
C GLY A 116 -24.12 -2.76 -6.40
N GLU A 117 -24.08 -1.78 -5.49
CA GLU A 117 -23.09 -0.70 -5.51
C GLU A 117 -21.76 -1.22 -4.95
N LEU A 118 -20.66 -1.07 -5.71
CA LEU A 118 -19.31 -1.39 -5.27
C LEU A 118 -18.92 -0.52 -4.07
N TYR A 119 -18.11 -1.07 -3.17
CA TYR A 119 -17.65 -0.34 -1.98
C TYR A 119 -17.06 1.03 -2.32
N ASN A 120 -16.20 1.10 -3.34
CA ASN A 120 -15.57 2.34 -3.81
C ASN A 120 -15.50 2.45 -5.35
N PRO A 121 -15.23 3.64 -5.92
CA PRO A 121 -15.18 3.83 -7.36
C PRO A 121 -14.03 3.10 -8.07
N VAL A 122 -14.25 2.72 -9.33
CA VAL A 122 -13.32 1.93 -10.16
C VAL A 122 -12.94 2.61 -11.48
N LYS A 123 -11.87 2.15 -12.10
CA LYS A 123 -11.43 2.54 -13.45
C LYS A 123 -12.00 1.54 -14.47
N VAL A 124 -13.20 1.79 -14.97
CA VAL A 124 -13.97 0.82 -15.77
C VAL A 124 -13.21 0.33 -17.01
N ASP A 125 -12.46 1.22 -17.67
CA ASP A 125 -11.67 0.90 -18.87
C ASP A 125 -10.46 -0.02 -18.58
N ASP A 126 -10.00 -0.06 -17.32
CA ASP A 126 -8.93 -0.95 -16.84
C ASP A 126 -9.50 -2.27 -16.24
N CYS A 127 -10.83 -2.40 -16.10
CA CYS A 127 -11.47 -3.61 -15.57
C CYS A 127 -11.65 -4.67 -16.67
N ILE A 128 -11.30 -5.92 -16.38
CA ILE A 128 -11.44 -7.04 -17.30
C ILE A 128 -12.20 -8.22 -16.68
N TRP A 129 -12.82 -9.06 -17.50
CA TRP A 129 -13.41 -10.32 -17.04
C TRP A 129 -13.19 -11.45 -18.05
N SER A 130 -13.13 -12.68 -17.55
CA SER A 130 -12.89 -13.90 -18.32
C SER A 130 -13.89 -15.00 -17.93
N LEU A 131 -13.89 -16.10 -18.70
CA LEU A 131 -14.63 -17.32 -18.37
C LEU A 131 -13.67 -18.51 -18.42
N GLU A 132 -13.20 -18.93 -17.26
CA GLU A 132 -12.23 -20.01 -17.10
C GLU A 132 -12.92 -21.37 -17.08
N ASP A 133 -12.33 -22.34 -17.79
CA ASP A 133 -12.79 -23.74 -17.94
C ASP A 133 -14.28 -23.94 -18.29
N LYS A 134 -14.99 -22.87 -18.70
CA LYS A 134 -16.47 -22.83 -18.82
C LYS A 134 -17.18 -23.17 -17.50
N LYS A 135 -16.55 -22.87 -16.36
CA LYS A 135 -17.03 -23.19 -14.99
C LYS A 135 -16.90 -22.04 -13.97
N MET A 136 -16.13 -20.99 -14.28
CA MET A 136 -15.88 -19.88 -13.36
C MET A 136 -15.72 -18.57 -14.14
N ILE A 137 -16.42 -17.52 -13.71
CA ILE A 137 -16.16 -16.16 -14.16
C ILE A 137 -15.06 -15.60 -13.25
N ASN A 138 -13.96 -15.14 -13.82
CA ASN A 138 -12.97 -14.35 -13.11
C ASN A 138 -13.12 -12.89 -13.56
N ILE A 139 -13.06 -11.94 -12.61
CA ILE A 139 -13.21 -10.51 -12.85
C ILE A 139 -12.09 -9.79 -12.13
N LEU A 140 -11.32 -8.97 -12.84
CA LEU A 140 -10.31 -8.08 -12.28
C LEU A 140 -10.82 -6.65 -12.37
N ILE A 141 -10.86 -5.98 -11.22
CA ILE A 141 -11.47 -4.66 -11.04
C ILE A 141 -10.38 -3.69 -10.57
N CYS A 142 -9.96 -2.77 -11.44
CA CYS A 142 -8.95 -1.77 -11.09
C CYS A 142 -9.57 -0.64 -10.23
N LYS A 143 -9.06 -0.47 -9.01
CA LYS A 143 -9.55 0.55 -8.06
C LYS A 143 -9.19 1.96 -8.55
N ARG A 144 -10.05 2.95 -8.30
CA ARG A 144 -9.72 4.36 -8.59
C ARG A 144 -8.71 4.92 -7.62
N ASP A 145 -8.94 4.73 -6.31
CA ASP A 145 -7.92 4.93 -5.29
C ASP A 145 -7.16 3.62 -5.11
N GLN A 146 -5.84 3.67 -5.23
CA GLN A 146 -4.95 2.53 -5.14
C GLN A 146 -4.19 2.50 -3.79
N SER A 147 -4.73 3.20 -2.79
CA SER A 147 -4.19 3.35 -1.43
C SER A 147 -5.06 2.66 -0.36
N GLU A 148 -6.28 2.20 -0.71
CA GLU A 148 -7.28 1.72 0.25
C GLU A 148 -7.56 0.21 0.13
N TRP A 149 -7.48 -0.49 1.26
CA TRP A 149 -8.04 -1.82 1.45
C TRP A 149 -9.56 -1.73 1.59
N TRP A 150 -10.29 -2.36 0.68
CA TRP A 150 -11.75 -2.38 0.73
C TRP A 150 -12.21 -3.28 1.86
N LYS A 151 -13.16 -2.81 2.69
CA LYS A 151 -13.72 -3.61 3.79
C LYS A 151 -14.82 -4.57 3.33
N SER A 152 -15.38 -4.39 2.14
CA SER A 152 -16.35 -5.30 1.51
C SER A 152 -16.27 -5.19 -0.03
N LEU A 153 -16.90 -6.10 -0.78
CA LEU A 153 -17.02 -5.96 -2.25
C LEU A 153 -18.11 -4.94 -2.60
N LEU A 154 -19.33 -5.14 -2.09
CA LEU A 154 -20.46 -4.23 -2.24
C LEU A 154 -20.74 -3.46 -0.94
N LYS A 155 -21.46 -2.34 -1.05
CA LYS A 155 -21.95 -1.58 0.12
C LYS A 155 -23.08 -2.34 0.80
N GLY A 156 -22.92 -2.62 2.10
CA GLY A 156 -23.88 -3.39 2.90
C GLY A 156 -23.58 -4.89 2.99
N ASP A 157 -22.58 -5.39 2.26
CA ASP A 157 -22.03 -6.74 2.47
C ASP A 157 -21.26 -6.84 3.80
N PRO A 158 -21.05 -8.06 4.35
CA PRO A 158 -20.25 -8.27 5.55
C PRO A 158 -18.83 -7.69 5.45
N GLU A 159 -18.39 -6.99 6.49
CA GLU A 159 -17.09 -6.31 6.50
C GLU A 159 -15.94 -7.18 7.04
N ILE A 160 -14.80 -7.16 6.35
CA ILE A 160 -13.55 -7.75 6.82
C ILE A 160 -12.72 -6.77 7.67
N ASP A 161 -11.88 -7.31 8.54
CA ASP A 161 -10.88 -6.56 9.28
C ASP A 161 -9.63 -6.32 8.42
N THR A 162 -9.60 -5.16 7.76
CA THR A 162 -8.49 -4.74 6.89
C THR A 162 -7.18 -4.51 7.65
N GLN A 163 -7.17 -4.48 8.99
CA GLN A 163 -5.92 -4.49 9.77
C GLN A 163 -5.20 -5.85 9.74
N LYS A 164 -5.88 -6.91 9.29
CA LYS A 164 -5.32 -8.25 9.07
C LYS A 164 -4.96 -8.53 7.60
N ALA A 165 -5.05 -7.55 6.70
CA ALA A 165 -4.67 -7.72 5.31
C ALA A 165 -3.14 -7.81 5.17
N GLU A 166 -2.64 -8.86 4.53
CA GLU A 166 -1.22 -9.02 4.21
C GLU A 166 -0.92 -8.30 2.87
N PRO A 167 -0.08 -7.25 2.85
CA PRO A 167 0.30 -6.59 1.60
C PRO A 167 1.10 -7.54 0.71
N GLU A 168 0.95 -7.44 -0.62
CA GLU A 168 1.77 -8.24 -1.54
C GLU A 168 3.26 -8.07 -1.23
N PRO A 169 4.04 -9.17 -1.15
CA PRO A 169 5.47 -9.08 -0.89
C PRO A 169 6.13 -8.30 -2.03
N SER A 170 6.62 -7.10 -1.72
CA SER A 170 7.14 -6.15 -2.72
C SER A 170 8.19 -6.82 -3.60
N LYS A 171 7.90 -6.89 -4.90
CA LYS A 171 8.76 -7.55 -5.88
C LYS A 171 10.07 -6.76 -5.93
N LEU A 172 11.16 -7.38 -5.47
CA LEU A 172 12.51 -6.78 -5.43
C LEU A 172 13.06 -6.38 -6.82
N SER A 173 12.37 -6.74 -7.91
CA SER A 173 12.59 -6.23 -9.26
C SER A 173 12.18 -4.77 -9.47
N ASP A 174 11.24 -4.28 -8.67
CA ASP A 174 10.52 -3.02 -8.92
C ASP A 174 11.12 -1.85 -8.12
N LEU A 175 12.15 -2.15 -7.31
CA LEU A 175 12.99 -1.20 -6.59
C LEU A 175 14.28 -0.94 -7.38
N ASP A 176 14.83 0.27 -7.27
CA ASP A 176 16.15 0.59 -7.79
C ASP A 176 17.26 -0.25 -7.11
N SER A 177 18.45 -0.29 -7.71
CA SER A 177 19.53 -1.16 -7.24
C SER A 177 20.08 -0.84 -5.84
N GLU A 178 19.88 0.38 -5.34
CA GLU A 178 20.34 0.80 -4.00
C GLU A 178 19.29 0.44 -2.95
N THR A 179 18.04 0.86 -3.16
CA THR A 179 16.90 0.51 -2.28
C THR A 179 16.71 -1.00 -2.22
N ARG A 180 16.83 -1.71 -3.34
CA ARG A 180 16.78 -3.18 -3.39
C ARG A 180 17.84 -3.81 -2.49
N SER A 181 19.09 -3.34 -2.56
CA SER A 181 20.19 -3.89 -1.77
C SER A 181 19.97 -3.65 -0.26
N ALA A 182 19.45 -2.48 0.11
CA ALA A 182 19.06 -2.19 1.49
C ALA A 182 17.94 -3.10 2.01
N VAL A 183 16.91 -3.36 1.20
CA VAL A 183 15.80 -4.27 1.56
C VAL A 183 16.26 -5.73 1.61
N GLU A 184 17.08 -6.20 0.66
CA GLU A 184 17.66 -7.55 0.68
C GLU A 184 18.53 -7.77 1.94
N LYS A 185 19.37 -6.78 2.31
CA LYS A 185 20.12 -6.80 3.57
C LYS A 185 19.18 -6.86 4.78
N MET A 186 18.14 -6.03 4.84
CA MET A 186 17.20 -5.99 5.96
C MET A 186 16.44 -7.32 6.13
N MET A 187 15.98 -7.93 5.03
CA MET A 187 15.33 -9.24 5.03
C MET A 187 16.29 -10.36 5.46
N PHE A 188 17.55 -10.31 5.02
CA PHE A 188 18.59 -11.24 5.46
C PHE A 188 18.83 -11.10 6.98
N ASP A 189 19.10 -9.88 7.46
CA ASP A 189 19.40 -9.61 8.87
C ASP A 189 18.23 -9.97 9.80
N GLN A 190 16.98 -9.74 9.36
CA GLN A 190 15.79 -10.15 10.09
C GLN A 190 15.69 -11.68 10.19
N ARG A 191 15.99 -12.41 9.11
CA ARG A 191 16.01 -13.88 9.11
C ARG A 191 17.14 -14.45 9.97
N GLN A 192 18.35 -13.89 9.88
CA GLN A 192 19.49 -14.34 10.71
C GLN A 192 19.16 -14.17 12.21
N LYS A 193 18.62 -13.01 12.61
CA LYS A 193 18.18 -12.75 13.99
C LYS A 193 17.13 -13.77 14.48
N GLN A 194 16.14 -14.13 13.65
CA GLN A 194 15.16 -15.16 13.98
C GLN A 194 15.78 -16.56 14.16
N MET A 195 16.87 -16.85 13.44
CA MET A 195 17.60 -18.12 13.51
C MET A 195 18.73 -18.11 14.56
N GLY A 196 18.93 -17.00 15.30
CA GLY A 196 20.03 -16.85 16.27
C GLY A 196 21.42 -16.76 15.63
N LEU A 197 21.47 -16.39 14.35
CA LEU A 197 22.68 -16.33 13.52
C LEU A 197 23.15 -14.87 13.31
N PRO A 198 24.44 -14.63 12.98
CA PRO A 198 24.99 -13.29 12.82
C PRO A 198 24.40 -12.55 11.60
N THR A 199 24.19 -11.25 11.76
CA THR A 199 23.77 -10.32 10.72
C THR A 199 24.87 -10.02 9.70
N SER A 200 24.51 -9.39 8.59
CA SER A 200 25.42 -8.94 7.53
C SER A 200 26.59 -8.11 8.07
N ASP A 201 26.32 -7.18 9.00
CA ASP A 201 27.36 -6.32 9.57
C ASP A 201 28.29 -7.08 10.53
N GLU A 202 27.76 -8.08 11.23
CA GLU A 202 28.54 -8.98 12.10
C GLU A 202 29.41 -9.94 11.27
N ILE A 203 28.89 -10.47 10.16
CA ILE A 203 29.64 -11.29 9.20
C ILE A 203 30.76 -10.46 8.55
N GLN A 204 30.48 -9.23 8.10
CA GLN A 204 31.51 -8.33 7.54
C GLN A 204 32.60 -8.02 8.57
N LYS A 205 32.21 -7.74 9.82
CA LYS A 205 33.15 -7.49 10.93
C LYS A 205 34.00 -8.72 11.26
N GLN A 206 33.41 -9.92 11.26
CA GLN A 206 34.13 -11.18 11.47
C GLN A 206 35.14 -11.43 10.35
N GLU A 207 34.75 -11.26 9.08
CA GLU A 207 35.64 -11.52 7.94
C GLU A 207 36.78 -10.49 7.87
N LEU A 208 36.50 -9.21 8.11
CA LEU A 208 37.54 -8.16 8.21
C LEU A 208 38.53 -8.45 9.34
N MET A 209 38.04 -8.86 10.51
CA MET A 209 38.89 -9.21 11.66
C MET A 209 39.75 -10.46 11.38
N LYS A 210 39.17 -11.46 10.70
CA LYS A 210 39.85 -12.69 10.23
C LYS A 210 40.93 -12.38 9.18
N GLN A 211 40.65 -11.50 8.22
CA GLN A 211 41.63 -11.03 7.23
C GLN A 211 42.78 -10.26 7.91
N PHE A 212 42.46 -9.39 8.86
CA PHE A 212 43.44 -8.63 9.64
C PHE A 212 44.32 -9.54 10.51
N MET A 213 43.77 -10.59 11.13
CA MET A 213 44.53 -11.61 11.86
C MET A 213 45.47 -12.39 10.93
N ALA A 214 45.00 -12.82 9.75
CA ALA A 214 45.81 -13.54 8.78
C ALA A 214 47.00 -12.70 8.25
N GLN A 215 46.82 -11.38 8.14
CA GLN A 215 47.88 -10.44 7.77
C GLN A 215 48.83 -10.07 8.93
N ASN A 216 48.44 -10.34 10.19
CA ASN A 216 49.23 -10.00 11.38
C ASN A 216 49.42 -11.19 12.34
N PRO A 217 50.11 -12.29 11.94
CA PRO A 217 50.16 -13.53 12.73
C PRO A 217 50.80 -13.41 14.12
N ASN A 218 51.55 -12.34 14.38
CA ASN A 218 52.25 -12.10 15.65
C ASN A 218 51.42 -11.27 16.67
N MET A 219 50.20 -10.84 16.33
CA MET A 219 49.33 -10.08 17.24
C MET A 219 48.69 -10.98 18.30
N LYS A 220 49.08 -10.81 19.57
CA LYS A 220 48.38 -11.41 20.72
C LYS A 220 47.20 -10.53 21.15
N PHE A 221 45.99 -11.05 20.99
CA PHE A 221 44.79 -10.48 21.58
C PHE A 221 44.73 -10.78 23.10
N PRO A 222 44.07 -9.91 23.90
CA PRO A 222 43.97 -10.10 25.35
C PRO A 222 43.12 -11.34 25.71
N PRO A 223 43.43 -12.04 26.83
CA PRO A 223 42.65 -13.18 27.28
C PRO A 223 41.24 -12.75 27.66
N GLY A 224 40.23 -13.38 27.04
CA GLY A 224 38.82 -12.99 27.13
C GLY A 224 38.16 -12.76 25.76
N ALA A 225 38.95 -12.55 24.69
CA ALA A 225 38.47 -12.56 23.31
C ALA A 225 38.23 -14.02 22.82
N GLN A 226 37.29 -14.72 23.46
CA GLN A 226 36.91 -16.09 23.14
C GLN A 226 35.47 -16.07 22.61
N PHE A 227 35.33 -16.32 21.32
CA PHE A 227 34.09 -16.13 20.57
C PHE A 227 33.12 -17.31 20.79
N MET A 228 31.83 -16.97 20.93
CA MET A 228 30.69 -17.82 20.59
C MET A 228 30.07 -17.28 19.30
#